data_AF-A0A1F5EXZ9-F1
#
_entry.id   AF-A0A1F5EXZ9-F1
#
_cell.length_a   1.000
_cell.length_b   1.000
_cell.length_c   1.000
_cell.angle_alpha   90.00
_cell.angle_beta   90.00
_cell.angle_gamma   90.00
#
_symmetry.space_group_name_H-M   'P 1'
#
loop_
_entity.id
_entity.type
_entity.pdbx_description
1 polymer ?
#
loop_
_entity_poly.entity_id
_entity_poly.type
_entity_poly.pdbx_seq_one_letter_code
_entity_poly.pdbx_strand_id
1 'polypeptide(L)'
;MNQFPVDSITHVGFVEGADRQAAAIPPDQLSNYSSFGKQTTVPNNWPWYFPPINFYAAWKYATVFPNEALPLYNKMKSKLSIPPRLSDAELIKSPQVLNAHIAGCQGYLELEKLAGQPKSQNVQNEYNRLLALKINNFSVDVPYKVAMAGGGDHGKEIIFSRHFIYMMPELAAELKETKVPAAQTMLNRINTVAPYWFVAGYDSTIYEGTMRNLYDETIFNIFTILQPSYQTMIKYLDAPAFPRGDLFYIQNLVTTIEAAENQGITPGPTNPPTPTTQPPSPTPTPKPGDVNGDGSVDLSDLSILLSNYGKSDMQRINGDLNNDGTVNLLDLTTLLANFGR
;
A
#
# COMPACT_ATOMS: atom_id res chain seq x y z
N MET A 1 -9.08 -8.40 -19.35
CA MET A 1 -8.27 -9.08 -20.37
C MET A 1 -8.35 -8.44 -21.76
N ASN A 2 -9.53 -8.08 -22.27
CA ASN A 2 -9.65 -7.62 -23.67
C ASN A 2 -8.90 -6.31 -24.00
N GLN A 3 -8.81 -5.38 -23.05
CA GLN A 3 -8.12 -4.10 -23.27
C GLN A 3 -6.63 -4.14 -22.89
N PHE A 4 -6.32 -4.78 -21.76
CA PHE A 4 -4.96 -4.95 -21.24
C PHE A 4 -4.66 -6.43 -20.97
N PRO A 5 -4.35 -7.22 -22.02
CA PRO A 5 -4.01 -8.63 -21.87
C PRO A 5 -2.69 -8.81 -21.09
N VAL A 6 -2.76 -9.54 -19.97
CA VAL A 6 -1.61 -9.76 -19.07
C VAL A 6 -0.47 -10.53 -19.74
N ASP A 7 -0.75 -11.24 -20.83
CA ASP A 7 0.24 -12.00 -21.58
C ASP A 7 1.05 -11.15 -22.57
N SER A 8 0.64 -9.91 -22.90
CA SER A 8 1.31 -9.11 -23.94
C SER A 8 1.56 -7.65 -23.56
N ILE A 9 0.82 -7.08 -22.61
CA ILE A 9 1.04 -5.70 -22.18
C ILE A 9 2.09 -5.63 -21.08
N THR A 10 3.11 -4.80 -21.30
CA THR A 10 4.19 -4.52 -20.34
C THR A 10 3.94 -3.23 -19.55
N HIS A 11 3.18 -2.30 -20.12
CA HIS A 11 2.77 -1.05 -19.48
C HIS A 11 1.44 -0.56 -20.06
N VAL A 12 0.53 -0.07 -19.22
CA VAL A 12 -0.83 0.36 -19.62
C VAL A 12 -0.82 1.69 -20.38
N GLY A 13 0.09 2.60 -20.03
CA GLY A 13 0.19 3.94 -20.63
C GLY A 13 -0.87 4.91 -20.09
N PHE A 14 -0.85 6.13 -20.61
CA PHE A 14 -1.73 7.25 -20.25
C PHE A 14 -2.85 7.50 -21.25
N VAL A 15 -2.76 6.95 -22.47
CA VAL A 15 -3.79 7.13 -23.51
C VAL A 15 -5.05 6.34 -23.20
N GLU A 16 -4.91 5.03 -22.96
CA GLU A 16 -6.04 4.15 -22.63
C GLU A 16 -6.15 3.87 -21.13
N GLY A 17 -5.12 4.23 -20.35
CA GLY A 17 -5.08 4.06 -18.90
C GLY A 17 -5.91 5.13 -18.18
N ALA A 18 -6.35 4.80 -16.96
CA ALA A 18 -6.95 5.79 -16.07
C ALA A 18 -5.84 6.51 -15.30
N ASP A 19 -5.74 7.83 -15.47
CA ASP A 19 -4.89 8.65 -14.60
C ASP A 19 -5.42 8.58 -13.16
N ARG A 20 -4.50 8.39 -12.23
CA ARG A 20 -4.78 8.30 -10.79
C ARG A 20 -4.23 9.48 -10.02
N GLN A 21 -3.44 10.36 -10.63
CA GLN A 21 -2.84 11.47 -9.92
C GLN A 21 -3.90 12.53 -9.57
N ALA A 22 -3.70 13.21 -8.43
CA ALA A 22 -4.55 14.30 -7.99
C ALA A 22 -4.28 15.61 -8.75
N ALA A 23 -3.05 15.77 -9.24
CA ALA A 23 -2.61 16.98 -9.92
C ALA A 23 -3.25 17.09 -11.30
N ALA A 24 -3.78 18.27 -11.62
CA ALA A 24 -4.23 18.55 -12.98
C ALA A 24 -3.03 18.59 -13.93
N ILE A 25 -3.08 17.82 -15.01
CA ILE A 25 -2.08 17.89 -16.07
C ILE A 25 -2.17 19.29 -16.71
N PRO A 26 -1.07 20.07 -16.74
CA PRO A 26 -1.07 21.38 -17.37
C PRO A 26 -1.52 21.29 -18.83
N PRO A 27 -2.36 22.22 -19.33
CA PRO A 27 -2.90 22.13 -20.69
C PRO A 27 -1.84 22.01 -21.79
N ASP A 28 -0.68 22.64 -21.62
CA ASP A 28 0.47 22.59 -22.53
C ASP A 28 1.21 21.23 -22.51
N GLN A 29 0.97 20.41 -21.48
CA GLN A 29 1.56 19.09 -21.34
C GLN A 29 0.63 17.96 -21.81
N LEU A 30 -0.67 18.22 -22.02
CA LEU A 30 -1.66 17.19 -22.38
C LEU A 30 -1.26 16.39 -23.64
N SER A 31 -0.63 17.03 -24.63
CA SER A 31 -0.14 16.36 -25.84
C SER A 31 0.99 15.36 -25.55
N ASN A 32 1.83 15.63 -24.55
CA ASN A 32 2.92 14.73 -24.15
C ASN A 32 2.33 13.43 -23.57
N TYR A 33 1.35 13.52 -22.67
CA TYR A 33 0.67 12.35 -22.10
C TYR A 33 -0.07 11.53 -23.17
N SER A 34 -0.68 12.22 -24.14
CA SER A 34 -1.39 11.59 -25.26
C SER A 34 -0.48 10.80 -26.21
N SER A 35 0.85 10.94 -26.09
CA SER A 35 1.82 10.14 -26.86
C SER A 35 2.23 8.83 -26.17
N PHE A 36 1.89 8.64 -24.89
CA PHE A 36 2.30 7.46 -24.11
C PHE A 36 1.18 6.41 -24.03
N GLY A 37 0.96 5.67 -25.12
CA GLY A 37 0.01 4.55 -25.16
C GLY A 37 0.52 3.28 -24.46
N LYS A 38 -0.31 2.23 -24.49
CA LYS A 38 0.10 0.90 -23.99
C LYS A 38 1.35 0.38 -24.68
N GLN A 39 2.20 -0.31 -23.93
CA GLN A 39 3.44 -0.91 -24.42
C GLN A 39 3.37 -2.43 -24.38
N THR A 40 3.99 -3.05 -25.38
CA THR A 40 4.18 -4.52 -25.48
C THR A 40 5.62 -4.95 -25.27
N THR A 41 6.53 -3.98 -25.10
CA THR A 41 7.95 -4.17 -24.87
C THR A 41 8.38 -3.39 -23.64
N VAL A 42 9.43 -3.83 -22.97
CA VAL A 42 10.00 -3.10 -21.84
C VAL A 42 11.09 -2.17 -22.37
N PRO A 43 11.04 -0.86 -22.10
CA PRO A 43 12.10 0.06 -22.50
C PRO A 43 13.47 -0.45 -22.05
N ASN A 44 14.43 -0.52 -22.99
CA ASN A 44 15.79 -1.02 -22.77
C ASN A 44 15.88 -2.45 -22.19
N ASN A 45 14.79 -3.22 -22.20
CA ASN A 45 14.70 -4.52 -21.52
C ASN A 45 15.17 -4.47 -20.06
N TRP A 46 14.89 -3.35 -19.38
CA TRP A 46 15.32 -3.12 -18.00
C TRP A 46 14.12 -2.82 -17.08
N PRO A 47 14.06 -3.42 -15.88
CA PRO A 47 14.98 -4.42 -15.34
C PRO A 47 14.72 -5.86 -15.83
N TRP A 48 13.77 -6.06 -16.75
CA TRP A 48 13.38 -7.37 -17.26
C TRP A 48 12.97 -7.28 -18.74
N TYR A 49 12.95 -8.42 -19.44
CA TYR A 49 12.44 -8.50 -20.82
C TYR A 49 10.91 -8.45 -20.90
N PHE A 50 10.26 -9.04 -19.89
CA PHE A 50 8.82 -9.04 -19.71
C PHE A 50 8.52 -8.97 -18.21
N PRO A 51 7.54 -8.18 -17.73
CA PRO A 51 7.30 -8.01 -16.31
C PRO A 51 6.97 -9.35 -15.63
N PRO A 52 7.81 -9.84 -14.71
CA PRO A 52 7.60 -11.13 -14.09
C PRO A 52 6.28 -11.18 -13.29
N ILE A 53 5.86 -10.04 -12.73
CA ILE A 53 4.60 -9.90 -11.99
C ILE A 53 3.36 -10.29 -12.83
N ASN A 54 3.43 -10.19 -14.16
CA ASN A 54 2.32 -10.59 -15.02
C ASN A 54 2.00 -12.09 -14.92
N PHE A 55 2.98 -12.95 -14.60
CA PHE A 55 2.70 -14.38 -14.36
C PHE A 55 1.86 -14.58 -13.10
N TYR A 56 2.11 -13.81 -12.05
CA TYR A 56 1.28 -13.83 -10.84
C TYR A 56 -0.13 -13.34 -11.15
N ALA A 57 -0.27 -12.25 -11.91
CA ALA A 57 -1.57 -11.75 -12.35
C ALA A 57 -2.32 -12.77 -13.23
N ALA A 58 -1.61 -13.45 -14.15
CA ALA A 58 -2.18 -14.50 -14.99
C ALA A 58 -2.66 -15.69 -14.16
N TRP A 59 -1.89 -16.11 -13.15
CA TRP A 59 -2.32 -17.13 -12.21
C TRP A 59 -3.59 -16.73 -11.46
N LYS A 60 -3.62 -15.55 -10.81
CA LYS A 60 -4.82 -15.09 -10.08
C LYS A 60 -6.03 -14.94 -11.00
N TYR A 61 -5.83 -14.47 -12.23
CA TYR A 61 -6.91 -14.45 -13.22
C TYR A 61 -7.41 -15.87 -13.56
N ALA A 62 -6.49 -16.81 -13.83
CA ALA A 62 -6.83 -18.20 -14.13
C ALA A 62 -7.49 -18.94 -12.96
N THR A 63 -7.27 -18.53 -11.69
CA THR A 63 -8.03 -19.08 -10.56
C THR A 63 -9.52 -18.74 -10.60
N VAL A 64 -9.87 -17.57 -11.15
CA VAL A 64 -11.27 -17.14 -11.33
C VAL A 64 -11.85 -17.64 -12.65
N PHE A 65 -11.01 -17.76 -13.69
CA PHE A 65 -11.39 -18.24 -15.01
C PHE A 65 -10.54 -19.46 -15.42
N PRO A 66 -10.82 -20.66 -14.89
CA PRO A 66 -9.96 -21.84 -15.09
C PRO A 66 -9.76 -22.25 -16.55
N ASN A 67 -10.75 -22.01 -17.41
CA ASN A 67 -10.65 -22.29 -18.85
C ASN A 67 -9.54 -21.48 -19.56
N GLU A 68 -9.09 -20.39 -18.95
CA GLU A 68 -8.02 -19.53 -19.48
C GLU A 68 -6.62 -19.98 -19.05
N ALA A 69 -6.49 -20.93 -18.12
CA ALA A 69 -5.20 -21.36 -17.58
C ALA A 69 -4.25 -21.90 -18.66
N LEU A 70 -4.69 -22.88 -19.46
CA LEU A 70 -3.87 -23.49 -20.51
C LEU A 70 -3.57 -22.53 -21.67
N PRO A 71 -4.54 -21.76 -22.21
CA PRO A 71 -4.26 -20.71 -23.19
C PRO A 71 -3.22 -19.69 -22.69
N LEU A 72 -3.33 -19.22 -21.45
CA LEU A 72 -2.40 -18.25 -20.89
C LEU A 72 -1.02 -18.85 -20.67
N TYR A 73 -0.94 -20.03 -20.08
CA TYR A 73 0.31 -20.74 -19.91
C TYR A 73 1.04 -20.88 -21.26
N ASN A 74 0.36 -21.31 -22.32
CA ASN A 74 0.97 -21.48 -23.63
C ASN A 74 1.50 -20.17 -24.23
N LYS A 75 0.81 -19.05 -24.01
CA LYS A 75 1.25 -17.72 -24.48
C LYS A 75 2.41 -17.15 -23.67
N MET A 76 2.52 -17.50 -22.39
CA MET A 76 3.44 -16.85 -21.46
C MET A 76 4.67 -17.69 -21.14
N LYS A 77 4.64 -19.03 -21.26
CA LYS A 77 5.69 -19.93 -20.76
C LYS A 77 7.11 -19.60 -21.25
N SER A 78 7.26 -19.06 -22.45
CA SER A 78 8.57 -18.65 -23.01
C SER A 78 9.04 -17.26 -22.59
N LYS A 79 8.21 -16.50 -21.86
CA LYS A 79 8.48 -15.10 -21.49
C LYS A 79 9.11 -14.95 -20.10
N LEU A 80 9.06 -15.99 -19.27
CA LEU A 80 9.69 -15.94 -17.95
C LEU A 80 11.21 -16.03 -18.13
N SER A 81 11.91 -15.01 -17.64
CA SER A 81 13.37 -14.96 -17.71
C SER A 81 13.97 -15.65 -16.48
N ILE A 82 14.55 -16.84 -16.68
CA ILE A 82 15.29 -17.58 -15.66
C ILE A 82 16.69 -17.98 -16.19
N PRO A 83 17.79 -17.63 -15.48
CA PRO A 83 17.82 -16.72 -14.33
C PRO A 83 17.38 -15.29 -14.73
N PRO A 84 17.04 -14.42 -13.75
CA PRO A 84 16.86 -12.99 -13.97
C PRO A 84 18.03 -12.37 -14.71
N ARG A 85 17.76 -11.29 -15.46
CA ARG A 85 18.80 -10.51 -16.14
C ARG A 85 19.78 -9.87 -15.15
N LEU A 86 19.29 -9.44 -14.00
CA LEU A 86 20.08 -8.78 -12.96
C LEU A 86 20.86 -9.81 -12.14
N SER A 87 22.08 -9.45 -11.77
CA SER A 87 22.89 -10.19 -10.81
C SER A 87 22.29 -10.14 -9.40
N ASP A 88 22.68 -11.06 -8.53
CA ASP A 88 22.25 -11.04 -7.12
C ASP A 88 22.60 -9.73 -6.41
N ALA A 89 23.75 -9.13 -6.72
CA ALA A 89 24.14 -7.84 -6.17
C ALA A 89 23.19 -6.71 -6.58
N GLU A 90 22.65 -6.74 -7.80
CA GLU A 90 21.67 -5.78 -8.29
C GLU A 90 20.26 -6.06 -7.75
N LEU A 91 19.89 -7.34 -7.62
CA LEU A 91 18.62 -7.76 -7.01
C LEU A 91 18.54 -7.41 -5.53
N ILE A 92 19.64 -7.57 -4.78
CA ILE A 92 19.73 -7.13 -3.38
C ILE A 92 19.57 -5.61 -3.28
N LYS A 93 20.12 -4.86 -4.23
CA LYS A 93 19.96 -3.40 -4.30
C LYS A 93 18.52 -2.98 -4.63
N SER A 94 17.81 -3.80 -5.39
CA SER A 94 16.46 -3.55 -5.91
C SER A 94 15.47 -4.61 -5.43
N PRO A 95 15.16 -4.69 -4.12
CA PRO A 95 14.34 -5.76 -3.54
C PRO A 95 12.93 -5.83 -4.14
N GLN A 96 12.39 -4.75 -4.70
CA GLN A 96 11.15 -4.73 -5.45
C GLN A 96 11.24 -5.53 -6.77
N VAL A 97 12.39 -5.47 -7.45
CA VAL A 97 12.64 -6.27 -8.65
C VAL A 97 12.79 -7.74 -8.29
N LEU A 98 13.48 -8.03 -7.18
CA LEU A 98 13.55 -9.37 -6.63
C LEU A 98 12.15 -9.92 -6.27
N ASN A 99 11.31 -9.13 -5.61
CA ASN A 99 9.92 -9.49 -5.32
C ASN A 99 9.15 -9.84 -6.60
N ALA A 100 9.29 -9.02 -7.65
CA ALA A 100 8.64 -9.28 -8.92
C ALA A 100 9.08 -10.62 -9.52
N HIS A 101 10.38 -10.95 -9.51
CA HIS A 101 10.88 -12.24 -10.00
C HIS A 101 10.39 -13.44 -9.16
N ILE A 102 10.31 -13.30 -7.83
CA ILE A 102 9.72 -14.32 -6.96
C ILE A 102 8.24 -14.53 -7.33
N ALA A 103 7.47 -13.45 -7.45
CA ALA A 103 6.08 -13.49 -7.88
C ALA A 103 5.93 -14.11 -9.27
N GLY A 104 6.87 -13.84 -10.18
CA GLY A 104 6.89 -14.40 -11.52
C GLY A 104 7.12 -15.91 -11.56
N CYS A 105 8.09 -16.41 -10.78
CA CYS A 105 8.34 -17.85 -10.68
C CYS A 105 7.15 -18.55 -10.02
N GLN A 106 6.60 -18.00 -8.94
CA GLN A 106 5.45 -18.56 -8.26
C GLN A 106 4.20 -18.57 -9.16
N GLY A 107 3.91 -17.46 -9.82
CA GLY A 107 2.81 -17.34 -10.76
C GLY A 107 2.94 -18.31 -11.93
N TYR A 108 4.15 -18.54 -12.43
CA TYR A 108 4.40 -19.56 -13.46
C TYR A 108 4.09 -20.98 -12.95
N LEU A 109 4.61 -21.36 -11.77
CA LEU A 109 4.44 -22.69 -11.20
C LEU A 109 2.98 -23.01 -10.85
N GLU A 110 2.21 -22.01 -10.39
CA GLU A 110 0.79 -22.23 -10.12
C GLU A 110 -0.06 -22.16 -11.39
N LEU A 111 0.32 -21.34 -12.39
CA LEU A 111 -0.35 -21.32 -13.69
C LEU A 111 -0.14 -22.62 -14.47
N GLU A 112 1.08 -23.19 -14.47
CA GLU A 112 1.35 -24.49 -15.13
C GLU A 112 0.55 -25.62 -14.48
N LYS A 113 0.41 -25.60 -13.15
CA LYS A 113 -0.41 -26.53 -12.38
C LYS A 113 -1.89 -26.41 -12.75
N LEU A 114 -2.45 -25.20 -12.79
CA LEU A 114 -3.84 -24.98 -13.24
C LEU A 114 -4.04 -25.40 -14.71
N ALA A 115 -3.02 -25.26 -15.55
CA ALA A 115 -3.02 -25.69 -16.95
C ALA A 115 -2.82 -27.22 -17.13
N GLY A 116 -2.70 -27.98 -16.05
CA GLY A 116 -2.48 -29.43 -16.11
C GLY A 116 -1.11 -29.82 -16.69
N GLN A 117 -0.11 -28.94 -16.59
CA GLN A 117 1.23 -29.16 -17.13
C GLN A 117 2.17 -29.73 -16.07
N PRO A 118 3.18 -30.51 -16.49
CA PRO A 118 4.22 -31.00 -15.58
C PRO A 118 4.97 -29.85 -14.91
N LYS A 119 5.36 -30.06 -13.65
CA LYS A 119 6.08 -29.05 -12.87
C LYS A 119 7.46 -28.75 -13.47
N SER A 120 7.75 -27.48 -13.71
CA SER A 120 9.04 -27.02 -14.24
C SER A 120 10.10 -26.94 -13.14
N GLN A 121 10.97 -27.95 -13.04
CA GLN A 121 11.96 -28.04 -11.96
C GLN A 121 12.98 -26.89 -11.95
N ASN A 122 13.38 -26.40 -13.12
CA ASN A 122 14.25 -25.23 -13.25
C ASN A 122 13.61 -23.96 -12.66
N VAL A 123 12.31 -23.75 -12.89
CA VAL A 123 11.57 -22.61 -12.32
C VAL A 123 11.42 -22.77 -10.80
N GLN A 124 11.17 -23.98 -10.31
CA GLN A 124 11.12 -24.25 -8.87
C GLN A 124 12.45 -23.99 -8.18
N ASN A 125 13.56 -24.42 -8.78
CA ASN A 125 14.90 -24.18 -8.25
C ASN A 125 15.19 -22.68 -8.19
N GLU A 126 14.81 -21.94 -9.23
CA GLU A 126 15.00 -20.48 -9.28
C GLU A 126 14.12 -19.76 -8.25
N TYR A 127 12.85 -20.16 -8.08
CA TYR A 127 11.99 -19.67 -7.01
C TYR A 127 12.64 -19.83 -5.63
N ASN A 128 13.13 -21.04 -5.33
CA ASN A 128 13.78 -21.33 -4.04
C ASN A 128 15.05 -20.48 -3.84
N ARG A 129 15.85 -20.29 -4.90
CA ARG A 129 17.06 -19.47 -4.87
C ARG A 129 16.73 -18.00 -4.59
N LEU A 130 15.76 -17.44 -5.30
CA LEU A 130 15.34 -16.04 -5.14
C LEU A 130 14.68 -15.79 -3.78
N LEU A 131 13.88 -16.75 -3.30
CA LEU A 131 13.28 -16.70 -1.97
C LEU A 131 14.37 -16.67 -0.88
N ALA A 132 15.35 -17.56 -0.96
CA ALA A 132 16.49 -17.56 -0.06
C ALA A 132 17.27 -16.23 -0.12
N LEU A 133 17.50 -15.70 -1.33
CA LEU A 133 18.16 -14.40 -1.52
C LEU A 133 17.39 -13.27 -0.82
N LYS A 134 16.05 -13.25 -0.96
CA LYS A 134 15.16 -12.26 -0.32
C LYS A 134 15.17 -12.37 1.19
N ILE A 135 15.03 -13.57 1.74
CA ILE A 135 15.02 -13.82 3.19
C ILE A 135 16.38 -13.42 3.79
N ASN A 136 17.48 -13.83 3.18
CA ASN A 136 18.83 -13.55 3.70
C ASN A 136 19.20 -12.06 3.64
N ASN A 137 18.58 -11.29 2.75
CA ASN A 137 18.88 -9.87 2.54
C ASN A 137 17.71 -8.94 2.87
N PHE A 138 16.72 -9.39 3.64
CA PHE A 138 15.67 -8.51 4.15
C PHE A 138 16.26 -7.56 5.20
N SER A 139 16.41 -6.29 4.85
CA SER A 139 17.09 -5.30 5.69
C SER A 139 16.40 -3.94 5.62
N VAL A 140 16.47 -3.20 6.73
CA VAL A 140 16.06 -1.79 6.80
C VAL A 140 17.07 -0.85 6.14
N ASP A 141 18.33 -1.26 6.05
CA ASP A 141 19.39 -0.40 5.53
C ASP A 141 19.28 -0.23 4.02
N VAL A 142 19.41 1.01 3.56
CA VAL A 142 19.54 1.30 2.13
C VAL A 142 20.88 0.75 1.63
N PRO A 143 20.90 -0.04 0.55
CA PRO A 143 22.11 -0.67 0.04
C PRO A 143 23.02 0.33 -0.72
N TYR A 144 22.55 1.56 -0.93
CA TYR A 144 23.27 2.63 -1.62
C TYR A 144 24.17 3.40 -0.65
N LYS A 145 25.41 2.92 -0.50
CA LYS A 145 26.45 3.50 0.38
C LYS A 145 27.47 4.38 -0.35
N VAL A 146 27.27 4.68 -1.63
CA VAL A 146 28.25 5.44 -2.43
C VAL A 146 28.07 6.94 -2.22
N ALA A 147 29.17 7.69 -2.23
CA ALA A 147 29.17 9.16 -2.22
C ALA A 147 28.62 9.72 -3.55
N MET A 148 28.15 10.98 -3.50
CA MET A 148 27.42 11.68 -4.58
C MET A 148 28.06 11.66 -5.97
N ALA A 149 29.36 11.41 -6.08
CA ALA A 149 30.08 11.33 -7.35
C ALA A 149 29.91 9.99 -8.09
N GLY A 150 29.33 8.95 -7.46
CA GLY A 150 29.28 7.59 -8.00
C GLY A 150 27.96 7.16 -8.66
N GLY A 151 26.97 8.06 -8.80
CA GLY A 151 25.67 7.76 -9.43
C GLY A 151 24.75 6.79 -8.66
N GLY A 152 25.15 6.33 -7.47
CA GLY A 152 24.36 5.41 -6.65
C GLY A 152 23.19 6.05 -5.91
N ASP A 153 23.08 7.38 -5.93
CA ASP A 153 22.12 8.08 -5.07
C ASP A 153 20.70 8.11 -5.62
N HIS A 154 20.49 8.04 -6.95
CA HIS A 154 19.16 7.89 -7.55
C HIS A 154 18.43 6.61 -7.09
N GLY A 155 19.18 5.61 -6.60
CA GLY A 155 18.60 4.41 -6.00
C GLY A 155 17.92 4.63 -4.64
N LYS A 156 18.10 5.79 -4.02
CA LYS A 156 17.52 6.14 -2.70
C LYS A 156 16.13 6.78 -2.80
N GLU A 157 15.53 6.86 -3.98
CA GLU A 157 14.19 7.46 -4.18
C GLU A 157 13.06 6.65 -3.51
N ILE A 158 13.26 5.34 -3.30
CA ILE A 158 12.30 4.43 -2.70
C ILE A 158 12.95 3.76 -1.48
N ILE A 159 12.95 4.45 -0.33
CA ILE A 159 13.72 4.01 0.84
C ILE A 159 12.99 2.89 1.58
N PHE A 160 11.73 3.08 1.95
CA PHE A 160 11.04 2.15 2.86
C PHE A 160 10.18 1.15 2.11
N SER A 161 9.46 1.60 1.08
CA SER A 161 8.53 0.76 0.34
C SER A 161 9.17 -0.26 -0.59
N ARG A 162 10.46 -0.12 -0.92
CA ARG A 162 11.16 -1.02 -1.85
C ARG A 162 11.04 -2.51 -1.48
N HIS A 163 10.94 -2.84 -0.20
CA HIS A 163 10.80 -4.22 0.23
C HIS A 163 9.39 -4.79 0.04
N PHE A 164 8.40 -3.92 -0.15
CA PHE A 164 6.96 -4.24 -0.18
C PHE A 164 6.34 -4.07 -1.57
N ILE A 165 6.92 -3.27 -2.46
CA ILE A 165 6.49 -3.20 -3.85
C ILE A 165 6.62 -4.60 -4.49
N TYR A 166 5.55 -5.06 -5.15
CA TYR A 166 5.40 -6.41 -5.69
C TYR A 166 5.53 -7.55 -4.67
N MET A 167 5.43 -7.29 -3.37
CA MET A 167 5.37 -8.34 -2.36
C MET A 167 3.98 -8.99 -2.40
N MET A 168 3.95 -10.30 -2.62
CA MET A 168 2.72 -11.09 -2.67
C MET A 168 2.40 -11.65 -1.27
N PRO A 169 1.12 -11.94 -0.95
CA PRO A 169 0.74 -12.53 0.34
C PRO A 169 1.54 -13.79 0.70
N GLU A 170 1.84 -14.63 -0.29
CA GLU A 170 2.61 -15.85 -0.07
C GLU A 170 4.08 -15.54 0.30
N LEU A 171 4.70 -14.52 -0.31
CA LEU A 171 6.03 -14.06 0.08
C LEU A 171 6.02 -13.39 1.47
N ALA A 172 4.96 -12.66 1.81
CA ALA A 172 4.80 -12.09 3.14
C ALA A 172 4.72 -13.18 4.22
N ALA A 173 4.02 -14.29 3.95
CA ALA A 173 3.96 -15.44 4.84
C ALA A 173 5.35 -16.06 5.08
N GLU A 174 6.15 -16.25 4.02
CA GLU A 174 7.53 -16.74 4.14
C GLU A 174 8.42 -15.79 4.98
N LEU A 175 8.26 -14.48 4.79
CA LEU A 175 9.01 -13.48 5.56
C LEU A 175 8.57 -13.46 7.03
N LYS A 176 7.29 -13.65 7.32
CA LYS A 176 6.76 -13.67 8.69
C LYS A 176 7.44 -14.72 9.56
N GLU A 177 7.76 -15.89 9.02
CA GLU A 177 8.38 -16.99 9.79
C GLU A 177 9.71 -16.59 10.45
N THR A 178 10.48 -15.67 9.85
CA THR A 178 11.83 -15.35 10.34
C THR A 178 12.18 -13.86 10.40
N LYS A 179 11.36 -12.97 9.82
CA LYS A 179 11.69 -11.55 9.63
C LYS A 179 10.81 -10.58 10.41
N VAL A 180 9.95 -11.06 11.31
CA VAL A 180 9.21 -10.20 12.26
C VAL A 180 10.13 -9.22 13.02
N PRO A 181 11.29 -9.63 13.60
CA PRO A 181 12.18 -8.67 14.28
C PRO A 181 12.78 -7.60 13.34
N ALA A 182 13.12 -7.99 12.11
CA ALA A 182 13.65 -7.07 11.11
C ALA A 182 12.57 -6.09 10.61
N ALA A 183 11.34 -6.56 10.43
CA ALA A 183 10.19 -5.72 10.10
C ALA A 183 9.88 -4.74 11.25
N GLN A 184 9.98 -5.17 12.52
CA GLN A 184 9.75 -4.27 13.66
C GLN A 184 10.83 -3.18 13.71
N THR A 185 12.08 -3.55 13.45
CA THR A 185 13.19 -2.59 13.34
C THR A 185 12.95 -1.58 12.23
N MET A 186 12.42 -2.04 11.08
CA MET A 186 12.06 -1.18 9.96
C MET A 186 10.94 -0.21 10.30
N LEU A 187 9.86 -0.67 10.96
CA LEU A 187 8.77 0.19 11.43
C LEU A 187 9.28 1.26 12.40
N ASN A 188 10.09 0.86 13.39
CA ASN A 188 10.66 1.80 14.37
C ASN A 188 11.49 2.89 13.67
N ARG A 189 12.32 2.50 12.69
CA ARG A 189 13.12 3.46 11.92
C ARG A 189 12.26 4.40 11.11
N ILE A 190 11.24 3.91 10.40
CA ILE A 190 10.29 4.76 9.65
C ILE A 190 9.71 5.84 10.57
N ASN A 191 9.20 5.45 11.73
CA ASN A 191 8.65 6.40 12.72
C ASN A 191 9.67 7.42 13.25
N THR A 192 10.97 7.11 13.15
CA THR A 192 12.04 8.00 13.61
C THR A 192 12.51 8.95 12.52
N VAL A 193 12.64 8.48 11.28
CA VAL A 193 13.34 9.22 10.21
C VAL A 193 12.42 9.74 9.11
N ALA A 194 11.14 9.36 9.11
CA ALA A 194 10.15 9.79 8.12
C ALA A 194 8.94 10.42 8.80
N PRO A 195 9.05 11.64 9.37
CA PRO A 195 7.96 12.27 10.13
C PRO A 195 6.70 12.56 9.30
N TYR A 196 6.81 12.57 7.97
CA TYR A 196 5.70 12.78 7.03
C TYR A 196 5.40 11.52 6.20
N TRP A 197 5.54 10.32 6.79
CA TRP A 197 5.19 9.08 6.10
C TRP A 197 3.72 8.96 5.72
N PHE A 198 2.83 9.74 6.35
CA PHE A 198 1.38 9.76 6.11
C PHE A 198 0.93 10.87 5.14
N VAL A 199 1.87 11.71 4.66
CA VAL A 199 1.55 12.81 3.74
C VAL A 199 1.95 12.40 2.32
N ALA A 200 0.95 11.95 1.57
CA ALA A 200 1.14 11.54 0.19
C ALA A 200 1.76 12.66 -0.65
N GLY A 201 2.88 12.34 -1.30
CA GLY A 201 3.55 13.26 -2.21
C GLY A 201 4.14 14.52 -1.55
N TYR A 202 4.35 14.54 -0.23
CA TYR A 202 5.05 15.66 0.42
C TYR A 202 6.41 15.94 -0.24
N ASP A 203 6.83 17.20 -0.20
CA ASP A 203 8.07 17.72 -0.79
C ASP A 203 9.31 17.21 -0.03
N SER A 204 9.57 15.91 -0.16
CA SER A 204 10.73 15.23 0.38
C SER A 204 11.22 14.20 -0.60
N THR A 205 12.25 14.57 -1.36
CA THR A 205 12.98 13.66 -2.23
C THR A 205 14.39 14.20 -2.42
N ILE A 206 15.20 13.49 -3.17
CA ILE A 206 16.60 13.82 -3.43
C ILE A 206 16.77 14.20 -4.91
N TYR A 207 17.73 15.07 -5.19
CA TYR A 207 18.11 15.51 -6.55
C TYR A 207 16.95 16.11 -7.37
N GLU A 208 16.72 15.59 -8.58
CA GLU A 208 15.79 16.10 -9.59
C GLU A 208 14.33 15.77 -9.27
N GLY A 209 14.08 15.04 -8.18
CA GLY A 209 12.74 14.83 -7.69
C GLY A 209 12.20 16.10 -7.02
N THR A 210 10.87 16.27 -7.07
CA THR A 210 10.17 17.31 -6.31
C THR A 210 9.37 16.70 -5.16
N MET A 211 8.65 15.61 -5.43
CA MET A 211 7.75 14.95 -4.48
C MET A 211 8.29 13.57 -4.10
N ARG A 212 7.94 13.13 -2.90
CA ARG A 212 8.22 11.76 -2.45
C ARG A 212 7.57 10.72 -3.36
N ASN A 213 8.22 9.56 -3.51
CA ASN A 213 7.65 8.46 -4.26
C ASN A 213 6.35 7.95 -3.63
N LEU A 214 5.30 7.86 -4.43
CA LEU A 214 3.96 7.45 -4.01
C LEU A 214 3.89 6.05 -3.40
N TYR A 215 4.79 5.15 -3.79
CA TYR A 215 4.83 3.82 -3.20
C TYR A 215 5.28 3.83 -1.75
N ASP A 216 5.86 4.92 -1.22
CA ASP A 216 6.14 4.99 0.21
C ASP A 216 4.89 4.96 1.08
N GLU A 217 3.70 5.21 0.53
CA GLU A 217 2.41 4.96 1.22
C GLU A 217 2.14 3.46 1.42
N THR A 218 2.84 2.57 0.70
CA THR A 218 2.77 1.11 0.89
C THR A 218 3.51 0.62 2.15
N ILE A 219 3.98 1.52 3.03
CA ILE A 219 4.54 1.15 4.34
C ILE A 219 3.58 0.26 5.12
N PHE A 220 2.26 0.46 4.98
CA PHE A 220 1.25 -0.38 5.63
C PHE A 220 1.44 -1.89 5.33
N ASN A 221 2.00 -2.24 4.17
CA ASN A 221 2.30 -3.63 3.82
C ASN A 221 3.29 -4.30 4.77
N ILE A 222 4.01 -3.56 5.61
CA ILE A 222 4.83 -4.16 6.67
C ILE A 222 3.99 -4.98 7.67
N PHE A 223 2.70 -4.66 7.81
CA PHE A 223 1.78 -5.36 8.70
C PHE A 223 1.36 -6.73 8.19
N THR A 224 1.56 -7.03 6.90
CA THR A 224 1.41 -8.41 6.42
C THR A 224 2.47 -9.34 7.01
N ILE A 225 3.61 -8.80 7.46
CA ILE A 225 4.68 -9.52 8.16
C ILE A 225 4.47 -9.42 9.68
N LEU A 226 4.23 -8.21 10.20
CA LEU A 226 4.17 -7.97 11.65
C LEU A 226 2.88 -8.47 12.31
N GLN A 227 1.74 -8.42 11.59
CA GLN A 227 0.40 -8.70 12.11
C GLN A 227 0.16 -8.08 13.50
N PRO A 228 0.35 -6.76 13.67
CA PRO A 228 0.18 -6.14 14.97
C PRO A 228 -1.32 -6.02 15.29
N SER A 229 -1.65 -5.51 16.48
CA SER A 229 -3.04 -5.36 16.88
C SER A 229 -3.80 -4.34 16.02
N TYR A 230 -5.14 -4.45 16.00
CA TYR A 230 -6.00 -3.43 15.39
C TYR A 230 -5.64 -2.01 15.85
N GLN A 231 -5.42 -1.81 17.17
CA GLN A 231 -5.06 -0.50 17.74
C GLN A 231 -3.70 0.01 17.24
N THR A 232 -2.83 -0.87 16.78
CA THR A 232 -1.57 -0.48 16.13
C THR A 232 -1.83 -0.14 14.68
N MET A 233 -2.56 -0.99 13.94
CA MET A 233 -2.80 -0.83 12.51
C MET A 233 -3.59 0.45 12.19
N ILE A 234 -4.61 0.77 12.98
CA ILE A 234 -5.46 1.96 12.76
C ILE A 234 -4.67 3.27 12.78
N LYS A 235 -3.54 3.33 13.51
CA LYS A 235 -2.64 4.49 13.56
C LYS A 235 -1.92 4.76 12.24
N TYR A 236 -1.92 3.79 11.32
CA TYR A 236 -1.27 3.88 10.02
C TYR A 236 -2.25 3.80 8.85
N LEU A 237 -3.56 3.75 9.12
CA LEU A 237 -4.56 3.59 8.08
C LEU A 237 -4.76 4.88 7.26
N ASP A 238 -4.84 6.03 7.93
CA ASP A 238 -5.20 7.32 7.32
C ASP A 238 -4.02 8.00 6.61
N ALA A 239 -3.59 7.37 5.51
CA ALA A 239 -2.67 7.95 4.53
C ALA A 239 -3.26 7.81 3.12
N PRO A 240 -4.40 8.48 2.81
CA PRO A 240 -5.00 8.38 1.49
C PRO A 240 -4.05 9.01 0.46
N ALA A 241 -3.59 8.19 -0.47
CA ALA A 241 -2.63 8.61 -1.49
C ALA A 241 -3.33 9.20 -2.72
N PHE A 242 -4.61 8.85 -2.90
CA PHE A 242 -5.38 9.19 -4.09
C PHE A 242 -6.77 9.76 -3.76
N PRO A 243 -7.18 10.88 -4.40
CA PRO A 243 -8.49 11.49 -4.17
C PRO A 243 -9.66 10.70 -4.78
N ARG A 244 -9.39 9.76 -5.70
CA ARG A 244 -10.41 8.92 -6.34
C ARG A 244 -10.01 7.45 -6.29
N GLY A 245 -10.70 6.67 -5.45
CA GLY A 245 -10.58 5.21 -5.45
C GLY A 245 -9.17 4.72 -5.15
N ASP A 246 -8.76 4.83 -3.89
CA ASP A 246 -7.48 4.34 -3.43
C ASP A 246 -7.59 2.84 -3.08
N LEU A 247 -7.25 1.98 -4.05
CA LEU A 247 -7.22 0.53 -3.82
C LEU A 247 -6.24 0.16 -2.70
N PHE A 248 -5.13 0.89 -2.52
CA PHE A 248 -4.21 0.63 -1.42
C PHE A 248 -4.88 0.94 -0.08
N TYR A 249 -5.55 2.09 0.05
CA TYR A 249 -6.31 2.41 1.24
C TYR A 249 -7.41 1.38 1.53
N ILE A 250 -8.18 0.98 0.52
CA ILE A 250 -9.23 -0.04 0.69
C ILE A 250 -8.63 -1.37 1.17
N GLN A 251 -7.49 -1.80 0.61
CA GLN A 251 -6.80 -3.00 1.06
C GLN A 251 -6.29 -2.87 2.51
N ASN A 252 -5.73 -1.72 2.87
CA ASN A 252 -5.28 -1.44 4.24
C ASN A 252 -6.46 -1.44 5.22
N LEU A 253 -7.59 -0.85 4.84
CA LEU A 253 -8.83 -0.82 5.62
C LEU A 253 -9.36 -2.23 5.86
N VAL A 254 -9.49 -3.03 4.79
CA VAL A 254 -9.95 -4.43 4.90
C VAL A 254 -9.02 -5.21 5.83
N THR A 255 -7.71 -5.10 5.65
CA THR A 255 -6.72 -5.78 6.52
C THR A 255 -6.86 -5.35 7.97
N THR A 256 -7.15 -4.06 8.23
CA THR A 256 -7.36 -3.52 9.57
C THR A 256 -8.64 -4.05 10.21
N ILE A 257 -9.74 -4.12 9.44
CA ILE A 257 -11.02 -4.67 9.90
C ILE A 257 -10.87 -6.16 10.23
N GLU A 258 -10.23 -6.94 9.36
CA GLU A 258 -9.95 -8.36 9.61
C GLU A 258 -9.12 -8.57 10.89
N ALA A 259 -8.15 -7.68 11.15
CA ALA A 259 -7.39 -7.72 12.40
C ALA A 259 -8.26 -7.41 13.64
N ALA A 260 -9.25 -6.53 13.51
CA ALA A 260 -10.23 -6.26 14.57
C ALA A 260 -11.10 -7.48 14.87
N GLU A 261 -11.66 -8.10 13.82
CA GLU A 261 -12.50 -9.29 13.93
C GLU A 261 -11.75 -10.46 14.59
N ASN A 262 -10.50 -10.69 14.19
CA ASN A 262 -9.64 -11.72 14.79
C ASN A 262 -9.36 -11.49 16.28
N GLN A 263 -9.52 -10.26 16.78
CA GLN A 263 -9.39 -9.90 18.19
C GLN A 263 -10.73 -9.90 18.93
N GLY A 264 -11.81 -10.31 18.28
CA GLY A 264 -13.16 -10.24 18.84
C GLY A 264 -13.69 -8.80 18.94
N ILE A 265 -13.03 -7.84 18.28
CA ILE A 265 -13.50 -6.47 18.16
C ILE A 265 -14.43 -6.45 16.94
N THR A 266 -15.72 -6.65 17.16
CA THR A 266 -16.72 -6.48 16.09
C THR A 266 -16.94 -4.98 15.87
N PRO A 267 -16.68 -4.42 14.67
CA PRO A 267 -17.32 -3.18 14.27
C PRO A 267 -18.80 -3.51 14.05
N GLY A 268 -19.60 -3.47 15.12
CA GLY A 268 -21.02 -3.77 15.03
C GLY A 268 -21.74 -2.77 14.14
N PRO A 269 -22.79 -3.17 13.40
CA PRO A 269 -23.72 -2.19 12.86
C PRO A 269 -24.25 -1.37 14.04
N THR A 270 -24.20 -0.05 13.95
CA THR A 270 -24.84 0.84 14.91
C THR A 270 -26.34 0.52 14.91
N ASN A 271 -26.78 -0.30 15.87
CA ASN A 271 -28.21 -0.45 16.11
C ASN A 271 -28.77 0.94 16.42
N PRO A 272 -29.91 1.34 15.83
CA PRO A 272 -30.58 2.58 16.17
C PRO A 272 -30.79 2.63 17.69
N PRO A 273 -30.52 3.76 18.37
CA PRO A 273 -30.65 3.82 19.82
C PRO A 273 -32.09 3.51 20.21
N THR A 274 -32.25 2.44 20.98
CA THR A 274 -33.50 2.15 21.67
C THR A 274 -33.69 3.23 22.75
N PRO A 275 -34.82 3.95 22.81
CA PRO A 275 -35.01 4.97 23.82
C PRO A 275 -35.21 4.30 25.19
N THR A 276 -34.20 4.36 26.05
CA THR A 276 -34.35 4.02 27.47
C THR A 276 -34.41 5.30 28.31
N THR A 277 -35.54 5.47 28.96
CA THR A 277 -35.81 6.52 29.94
C THR A 277 -35.02 6.24 31.23
N GLN A 278 -33.92 6.93 31.46
CA GLN A 278 -33.25 6.97 32.77
C GLN A 278 -33.09 8.43 33.24
N PRO A 279 -33.28 8.75 34.54
CA PRO A 279 -33.27 10.13 35.05
C PRO A 279 -31.87 10.77 34.96
N PRO A 280 -31.76 12.11 34.84
CA PRO A 280 -30.50 12.79 34.61
C PRO A 280 -29.57 12.70 35.83
N SER A 281 -28.41 12.10 35.63
CA SER A 281 -27.24 12.17 36.53
C SER A 281 -26.55 13.54 36.34
N PRO A 282 -25.89 14.14 37.36
CA PRO A 282 -25.39 15.50 37.27
C PRO A 282 -24.34 15.63 36.17
N THR A 283 -24.54 16.60 35.27
CA THR A 283 -23.71 16.86 34.09
C THR A 283 -22.24 17.04 34.47
N PRO A 284 -21.34 16.09 34.12
CA PRO A 284 -19.91 16.36 34.20
C PRO A 284 -19.57 17.47 33.22
N THR A 285 -18.69 18.39 33.62
CA THR A 285 -18.17 19.44 32.74
C THR A 285 -17.57 18.78 31.49
N PRO A 286 -18.02 19.12 30.26
CA PRO A 286 -17.54 18.46 29.06
C PRO A 286 -16.03 18.60 28.93
N LYS A 287 -15.31 17.48 28.82
CA LYS A 287 -13.86 17.51 28.59
C LYS A 287 -13.58 18.21 27.25
N PRO A 288 -12.53 19.02 27.11
CA PRO A 288 -12.14 19.56 25.80
C PRO A 288 -11.92 18.43 24.80
N GLY A 289 -12.59 18.47 23.64
CA GLY A 289 -12.53 17.43 22.60
C GLY A 289 -13.61 16.34 22.68
N ASP A 290 -14.26 16.15 23.83
CA ASP A 290 -15.34 15.16 24.03
C ASP A 290 -16.65 15.76 23.48
N VAL A 291 -16.97 15.46 22.22
CA VAL A 291 -18.08 16.02 21.46
C VAL A 291 -19.39 15.33 21.84
N ASN A 292 -19.37 14.01 22.05
CA ASN A 292 -20.56 13.21 22.35
C ASN A 292 -20.94 13.19 23.85
N GLY A 293 -20.07 13.68 24.72
CA GLY A 293 -20.27 13.79 26.16
C GLY A 293 -20.11 12.47 26.93
N ASP A 294 -19.45 11.47 26.35
CA ASP A 294 -19.27 10.15 26.96
C ASP A 294 -18.10 10.06 27.96
N GLY A 295 -17.34 11.15 28.10
CA GLY A 295 -16.22 11.27 29.02
C GLY A 295 -14.88 10.78 28.44
N SER A 296 -14.82 10.37 27.17
CA SER A 296 -13.61 10.04 26.44
C SER A 296 -13.47 10.98 25.23
N VAL A 297 -12.25 11.13 24.69
CA VAL A 297 -12.02 11.84 23.42
C VAL A 297 -11.49 10.85 22.38
N ASP A 298 -12.35 10.36 21.49
CA ASP A 298 -11.99 9.30 20.54
C ASP A 298 -12.53 9.48 19.11
N LEU A 299 -12.50 8.40 18.33
CA LEU A 299 -12.95 8.40 16.93
C LEU A 299 -14.44 8.75 16.79
N SER A 300 -15.25 8.51 17.81
CA SER A 300 -16.67 8.88 17.84
C SER A 300 -16.84 10.39 17.82
N ASP A 301 -16.04 11.10 18.60
CA ASP A 301 -16.03 12.57 18.63
C ASP A 301 -15.51 13.14 17.31
N LEU A 302 -14.42 12.56 16.80
CA LEU A 302 -13.83 12.97 15.52
C LEU A 302 -14.83 12.76 14.37
N SER A 303 -15.58 11.65 14.37
CA SER A 303 -16.60 11.36 13.37
C SER A 303 -17.73 12.39 13.40
N ILE A 304 -18.21 12.78 14.59
CA ILE A 304 -19.24 13.82 14.73
C ILE A 304 -18.72 15.15 14.18
N LEU A 305 -17.50 15.55 14.56
CA LEU A 305 -16.88 16.79 14.10
C LEU A 305 -16.71 16.79 12.58
N LEU A 306 -16.13 15.74 12.00
CA LEU A 306 -15.91 15.64 10.56
C LEU A 306 -17.23 15.59 9.76
N SER A 307 -18.30 15.01 10.31
CA SER A 307 -19.61 14.99 9.67
C SER A 307 -20.24 16.38 9.49
N ASN A 308 -19.78 17.36 10.28
CA ASN A 308 -20.24 18.74 10.26
C ASN A 308 -19.17 19.74 9.83
N TYR A 309 -17.99 19.26 9.41
CA TYR A 309 -16.88 20.13 9.03
C TYR A 309 -17.27 21.08 7.89
N GLY A 310 -16.98 22.37 8.09
CA GLY A 310 -17.31 23.47 7.19
C GLY A 310 -18.75 23.97 7.27
N LYS A 311 -19.60 23.43 8.17
CA LYS A 311 -20.98 23.92 8.38
C LYS A 311 -21.02 25.06 9.41
N SER A 312 -21.96 25.98 9.21
CA SER A 312 -22.32 27.07 10.13
C SER A 312 -23.60 26.74 10.91
N ASP A 313 -23.94 27.59 11.88
CA ASP A 313 -25.07 27.41 12.81
C ASP A 313 -24.95 26.12 13.64
N MET A 314 -23.72 25.71 13.91
CA MET A 314 -23.40 24.49 14.64
C MET A 314 -23.27 24.76 16.14
N GLN A 315 -23.47 23.71 16.94
CA GLN A 315 -23.26 23.74 18.39
C GLN A 315 -22.16 22.76 18.78
N ARG A 316 -21.71 22.81 20.03
CA ARG A 316 -20.66 21.93 20.54
C ARG A 316 -20.91 20.43 20.29
N ILE A 317 -22.16 19.97 20.42
CA ILE A 317 -22.54 18.57 20.14
C ILE A 317 -22.41 18.20 18.65
N ASN A 318 -22.31 19.18 17.77
CA ASN A 318 -22.06 19.00 16.35
C ASN A 318 -20.57 19.11 16.00
N GLY A 319 -19.71 19.42 16.96
CA GLY A 319 -18.27 19.59 16.77
C GLY A 319 -17.76 21.03 16.83
N ASP A 320 -18.59 22.03 17.19
CA ASP A 320 -18.15 23.42 17.41
C ASP A 320 -17.60 23.56 18.85
N LEU A 321 -16.32 23.24 19.00
CA LEU A 321 -15.65 23.13 20.30
C LEU A 321 -15.22 24.49 20.86
N ASN A 322 -15.16 25.54 20.03
CA ASN A 322 -14.83 26.90 20.45
C ASN A 322 -16.08 27.81 20.61
N ASN A 323 -17.27 27.33 20.26
CA ASN A 323 -18.56 28.02 20.24
C ASN A 323 -18.58 29.28 19.35
N ASP A 324 -17.89 29.25 18.21
CA ASP A 324 -17.90 30.35 17.23
C ASP A 324 -19.05 30.25 16.20
N GLY A 325 -19.85 29.19 16.28
CA GLY A 325 -20.99 28.91 15.41
C GLY A 325 -20.61 28.16 14.13
N THR A 326 -19.34 27.79 13.95
CA THR A 326 -18.85 27.01 12.80
C THR A 326 -18.02 25.81 13.24
N VAL A 327 -18.00 24.75 12.44
CA VAL A 327 -17.08 23.62 12.67
C VAL A 327 -15.95 23.71 11.66
N ASN A 328 -14.73 23.99 12.13
CA ASN A 328 -13.58 24.24 11.27
C ASN A 328 -12.28 23.66 11.85
N LEU A 329 -11.14 24.09 11.29
CA LEU A 329 -9.82 23.60 11.67
C LEU A 329 -9.49 23.85 13.16
N LEU A 330 -10.02 24.92 13.76
CA LEU A 330 -9.79 25.25 15.17
C LEU A 330 -10.45 24.22 16.10
N ASP A 331 -11.64 23.72 15.74
CA ASP A 331 -12.33 22.67 16.48
C ASP A 331 -11.62 21.33 16.32
N LEU A 332 -11.25 20.99 15.08
CA LEU A 332 -10.47 19.78 14.80
C LEU A 332 -9.15 19.77 15.59
N THR A 333 -8.47 20.92 15.67
CA THR A 333 -7.22 21.06 16.44
C THR A 333 -7.49 20.87 17.94
N THR A 334 -8.61 21.38 18.46
CA THR A 334 -9.01 21.22 19.86
C THR A 334 -9.30 19.76 20.21
N LEU A 335 -9.96 19.04 19.30
CA LEU A 335 -10.24 17.62 19.45
C LEU A 335 -8.94 16.79 19.42
N LEU A 336 -8.11 16.99 18.39
CA LEU A 336 -6.87 16.23 18.22
C LEU A 336 -5.87 16.47 19.36
N ALA A 337 -5.84 17.67 19.94
CA ALA A 337 -5.01 17.98 21.10
C ALA A 337 -5.39 17.19 22.37
N ASN A 338 -6.60 16.65 22.41
CA ASN A 338 -7.13 15.88 23.54
C ASN A 338 -7.43 14.42 23.20
N PHE A 339 -7.13 13.98 21.98
CA PHE A 339 -7.42 12.63 21.50
C PHE A 339 -6.77 11.54 22.36
N GLY A 340 -7.58 10.57 22.80
CA GLY A 340 -7.18 9.47 23.68
C GLY A 340 -7.11 9.81 25.18
N ARG A 341 -7.66 10.94 25.63
CA ARG A 341 -7.74 11.37 27.05
C ARG A 341 -9.11 11.14 27.70
#